data_AF-A0A1M5Z1A5-F1
#
_entry.id   AF-A0A1M5Z1A5-F1
#
_cell.length_a   1.000
_cell.length_b   1.000
_cell.length_c   1.000
_cell.angle_alpha   90.00
_cell.angle_beta   90.00
_cell.angle_gamma   90.00
#
_symmetry.space_group_name_H-M   'P 1'
#
loop_
_entity.id
_entity.type
_entity.pdbx_description
1 polymer ?
#
loop_
_entity_poly.entity_id
_entity_poly.type
_entity_poly.pdbx_seq_one_letter_code
_entity_poly.pdbx_strand_id
1 'polypeptide(L)' 'MIKCISCKFVKEDKAASEGQWKAYECSNPKSEYHKALLNVTPDGGMLSKISWPGCPHGERKVI' A
#
# COMPACT_ATOMS: atom_id res chain seq x y z
N MET A 1 14.22 -2.38 -6.34
CA MET A 1 12.81 -2.58 -5.90
C MET A 1 12.10 -1.24 -5.86
N ILE A 2 10.87 -1.12 -6.36
CA ILE A 2 10.10 0.12 -6.32
C ILE A 2 9.39 0.24 -4.96
N LYS A 3 9.57 1.36 -4.25
CA LYS A 3 8.85 1.65 -3.01
C LYS A 3 7.34 1.63 -3.27
N CYS A 4 6.55 1.07 -2.35
CA CYS A 4 5.10 0.99 -2.51
C CYS A 4 4.46 2.36 -2.80
N ILE A 5 4.92 3.43 -2.16
CA ILE A 5 4.42 4.80 -2.41
C ILE A 5 4.51 5.25 -3.88
N SER A 6 5.47 4.71 -4.64
CA SER A 6 5.68 4.99 -6.07
C SER A 6 5.14 3.89 -6.98
N CYS A 7 4.52 2.85 -6.42
CA CYS A 7 4.07 1.69 -7.18
C CYS A 7 2.67 1.90 -7.76
N LYS A 8 2.47 1.55 -9.04
CA LYS A 8 1.18 1.70 -9.75
C LYS A 8 0.05 0.83 -9.19
N PHE A 9 0.41 -0.23 -8.48
CA PHE A 9 -0.54 -1.17 -7.91
C PHE A 9 -1.07 -0.76 -6.53
N VAL A 10 -0.56 0.34 -5.96
CA VAL A 10 -1.14 0.88 -4.73
C VAL A 10 -2.47 1.55 -5.04
N LYS A 11 -3.51 1.13 -4.33
CA LYS A 11 -4.86 1.69 -4.42
C LYS A 11 -5.37 2.07 -3.04
N GLU A 12 -6.27 3.05 -3.00
CA GLU A 12 -7.03 3.38 -1.79
C GLU A 12 -8.00 2.21 -1.50
N ASP A 13 -7.92 1.64 -0.30
CA ASP A 13 -8.91 0.70 0.20
C ASP A 13 -10.00 1.49 0.94
N LYS A 14 -11.11 1.74 0.24
CA LYS A 14 -12.23 2.49 0.80
C LYS A 14 -12.96 1.76 1.92
N ALA A 15 -12.92 0.43 1.94
CA ALA A 15 -13.58 -0.37 2.96
C ALA A 15 -12.79 -0.38 4.27
N ALA A 16 -11.46 -0.36 4.19
CA ALA A 16 -10.58 -0.28 5.35
C ALA A 16 -10.30 1.17 5.83
N SER A 17 -10.68 2.18 5.05
CA SER A 17 -10.49 3.59 5.44
C SER A 17 -11.44 3.97 6.58
N GLU A 18 -10.95 4.76 7.55
CA GLU A 18 -11.70 5.13 8.75
C GLU A 18 -11.63 6.65 8.99
N GLY A 19 -12.80 7.30 9.10
CA GLY A 19 -12.88 8.75 9.31
C GLY A 19 -12.17 9.53 8.20
N GLN A 20 -11.12 10.27 8.59
CA GLN A 20 -10.27 11.02 7.64
C GLN A 20 -9.02 10.24 7.19
N TRP A 21 -8.77 9.06 7.77
CA TRP A 21 -7.63 8.24 7.43
C TRP A 21 -7.92 7.40 6.18
N LYS A 22 -7.06 7.53 5.17
CA LYS A 22 -7.13 6.76 3.94
C LYS A 22 -6.23 5.55 4.03
N ALA A 23 -6.82 4.36 3.98
CA ALA A 23 -6.09 3.11 3.89
C ALA A 23 -5.58 2.90 2.47
N TYR A 24 -4.36 2.40 2.32
CA TYR A 24 -3.78 2.05 1.03
C TYR A 24 -3.39 0.58 1.00
N GLU A 25 -3.84 -0.17 0.00
CA GLU A 25 -3.54 -1.59 -0.16
C GLU A 25 -2.66 -1.87 -1.39
N CYS A 26 -2.02 -3.04 -1.40
CA CYS A 26 -1.39 -3.59 -2.60
C CYS A 26 -2.40 -4.38 -3.44
N SER A 27 -2.77 -3.85 -4.61
CA SER A 27 -3.69 -4.53 -5.53
C SER A 27 -2.99 -5.44 -6.56
N ASN A 28 -1.70 -5.74 -6.40
CA ASN A 28 -0.97 -6.60 -7.34
C ASN A 28 -1.16 -8.09 -6.99
N PRO A 29 -1.87 -8.90 -7.80
CA PRO A 29 -2.09 -10.32 -7.51
C PRO A 29 -0.81 -11.16 -7.56
N LYS A 30 0.28 -10.66 -8.14
CA LYS A 30 1.59 -11.33 -8.16
C LYS A 30 2.43 -11.03 -6.92
N SER A 31 2.06 -10.04 -6.13
CA SER A 31 2.78 -9.68 -4.90
C SER A 31 2.42 -10.64 -3.78
N GLU A 32 3.42 -11.07 -3.00
CA GLU A 32 3.20 -11.78 -1.73
C GLU A 32 2.37 -10.96 -0.72
N TYR A 33 2.32 -9.63 -0.91
CA TYR A 33 1.56 -8.69 -0.08
C TYR A 33 0.21 -8.30 -0.69
N HIS A 34 -0.33 -9.07 -1.63
CA HIS A 34 -1.63 -8.78 -2.24
C HIS A 34 -2.71 -8.62 -1.16
N LYS A 35 -3.45 -7.49 -1.20
CA LYS A 35 -4.44 -7.04 -0.22
C LYS A 35 -3.92 -6.64 1.17
N ALA A 36 -2.60 -6.55 1.35
CA ALA A 36 -2.04 -6.02 2.59
C ALA A 36 -2.17 -4.49 2.63
N LEU A 37 -2.46 -3.95 3.82
CA LEU A 37 -2.44 -2.51 4.09
C LEU A 37 -0.99 -2.02 4.21
N LEU A 38 -0.69 -0.90 3.54
CA LEU A 38 0.66 -0.41 3.29
C LEU A 38 1.03 0.82 4.13
N ASN A 39 0.06 1.38 4.84
CA ASN A 39 0.21 2.52 5.74
C ASN A 39 -0.26 2.18 7.16
N VAL A 40 0.15 1.01 7.64
CA VAL A 40 -0.03 0.58 9.03
C VAL A 40 1.31 0.16 9.65
N THR A 41 1.41 0.23 10.97
CA THR A 41 2.53 -0.33 11.74
C THR A 41 2.36 -1.84 11.94
N PRO A 42 3.41 -2.59 12.33
CA PRO A 42 3.29 -4.04 12.59
C PRO A 42 2.25 -4.41 13.67
N ASP A 43 1.97 -3.50 14.60
CA ASP A 43 0.95 -3.62 15.65
C ASP A 43 -0.44 -3.11 15.23
N GLY A 44 -0.60 -2.65 13.98
CA GLY A 44 -1.90 -2.23 13.42
C GLY A 44 -2.23 -0.74 13.58
N GLY A 45 -1.30 0.07 14.06
CA GLY A 45 -1.44 1.52 14.14
C GLY A 45 -1.50 2.19 12.77
N MET A 46 -2.36 3.19 12.62
CA MET A 46 -2.59 3.89 11.36
C MET A 46 -1.48 4.92 11.06
N LEU A 47 -0.89 4.86 9.87
CA LEU A 47 0.10 5.82 9.39
C LEU A 47 -0.49 6.74 8.33
N SER A 48 -0.14 8.03 8.38
CA SER A 48 -0.60 9.03 7.41
C SER A 48 -0.05 8.83 5.99
N LYS A 49 1.01 8.02 5.84
CA LYS A 49 1.69 7.74 4.57
C LYS A 49 2.06 6.27 4.48
N ILE A 50 2.18 5.78 3.24
CA ILE A 50 2.69 4.45 2.92
C ILE A 50 4.13 4.34 3.39
N SER A 51 4.40 3.37 4.28
CA SER A 51 5.70 3.13 4.88
C SER A 51 6.43 1.93 4.28
N TRP A 52 5.72 1.07 3.54
CA TRP A 52 6.24 -0.22 3.10
C TRP A 52 7.35 -0.09 2.03
N PRO A 53 8.41 -0.92 2.14
CA PRO A 53 9.63 -0.77 1.34
C PRO A 53 9.45 -1.15 -0.14
N GLY A 54 8.42 -1.93 -0.49
CA GLY A 54 8.18 -2.43 -1.84
C GLY A 54 8.19 -3.96 -1.92
N CYS A 55 8.04 -4.50 -3.14
CA CYS A 55 8.18 -5.93 -3.43
C CYS A 55 8.85 -6.14 -4.80
N PRO A 56 9.32 -7.37 -5.12
CA PRO A 56 9.94 -7.69 -6.42
C PRO A 56 9.02 -7.45 -7.62
N HIS A 57 7.69 -7.47 -7.42
CA HIS A 57 6.69 -7.25 -8.47
C HIS A 57 6.22 -5.78 -8.58
N GLY A 58 6.89 -4.86 -7.89
CA GLY A 58 6.54 -3.44 -7.91
C GLY A 58 6.88 -2.77 -9.23
N GLU A 59 5.90 -2.09 -9.83
CA GLU A 59 6.07 -1.29 -11.04
C GLU A 59 5.84 0.19 -10.76
N ARG A 60 6.66 1.07 -11.34
CA ARG A 60 6.58 2.53 -11.13
C ARG A 60 5.29 3.10 -11.76
N LYS A 61 4.65 4.06 -11.09
CA LYS A 61 3.59 4.89 -11.68
C LYS A 61 4.17 5.68 -12.86
N VAL A 62 3.57 5.55 -14.03
CA VAL A 62 3.82 6.50 -15.14
C VAL A 62 2.97 7.74 -14.82
N ILE A 63 3.63 8.89 -14.77
CA ILE A 63 3.02 10.20 -14.47
C ILE A 63 2.46 10.78 -15.75
#